data_AF-A0A9D9UL27-F1
#
_entry.id   AF-A0A9D9UL27-F1
#
_cell.length_a   1.000
_cell.length_b   1.000
_cell.length_c   1.000
_cell.angle_alpha   90.00
_cell.angle_beta   90.00
_cell.angle_gamma   90.00
#
_symmetry.space_group_name_H-M   'P 1'
#
loop_
_entity.id
_entity.type
_entity.pdbx_description
1 polymer ?
#
loop_
_entity_poly.entity_id
_entity_poly.type
_entity_poly.pdbx_seq_one_letter_code
_entity_poly.pdbx_strand_id
1 'polypeptide(L)'
;MKKTICFILLALISTATHSHPYFGENRAPFEYLTSYLYGNPLIRKDTFIFNTFSTEENVVNTNFNQNRKDGSKTHITKLATEAQKAKVLVDDSAANYIRGDKRYFDYNDPNCLKIISVIPVFPIFSPICQNTLAAKLPSVSNNGISGTWSPAQINTNQGGLFIYTFMPFGGQNADTITIPILIVAQINPIFSQIGPYNLNQHPDLLPSHSLDGISGTWFPPSVNTSSSGTTSYIFTPDASQCAATVGIDVQVNALIDTTEMPATAAWYSTTWIEGGLNGEYCDLGINIIQVMRDTLIENKLCRIIGVTDAGKYLKESEIPFYSKNNRMYFHEDNEWKLLYNFDAKVGDTITYSISNKAIYYSKYGIIPFPIQTGPFTLLVTAIDTVYTTSGKALKRFQTENAEFRDNSMQNIIEKVGSVDKLFGSNIIIVPPECNTFPQLRCYIDSNFSYKFVEGACNNIDALQEEKKMLLSISPNPGVNQININIPNNMDLPLRYEVLSVRNHRVATGTYSSAQTLTIEADDLLSGMYIVRLMDMQGRLWIGKWVKL
;
A
#
# COMPACT_ATOMS: atom_id res chain seq x y z
N MET A 1 18.76 67.46 54.38
CA MET A 1 17.47 66.73 54.45
C MET A 1 17.80 65.25 54.27
N LYS A 2 17.65 64.36 55.25
CA LYS A 2 16.42 64.01 55.96
C LYS A 2 16.68 63.75 57.45
N LYS A 3 15.60 63.93 58.22
CA LYS A 3 15.48 63.94 59.67
C LYS A 3 16.05 62.68 60.35
N THR A 4 16.84 62.89 61.39
CA THR A 4 17.05 61.93 62.48
C THR A 4 15.78 61.93 63.33
N ILE A 5 15.03 60.83 63.30
CA ILE A 5 14.02 60.47 64.30
C ILE A 5 14.26 58.98 64.58
N CYS A 6 14.82 58.66 65.74
CA CYS A 6 14.84 57.31 66.28
C CYS A 6 13.78 57.22 67.37
N PHE A 7 12.76 56.38 67.14
CA PHE A 7 11.81 55.96 68.16
C PHE A 7 12.35 54.75 68.95
N ILE A 8 11.88 54.65 70.18
CA ILE A 8 12.21 53.70 71.24
C ILE A 8 11.42 52.37 71.11
N LEU A 9 12.08 51.26 71.49
CA LEU A 9 11.63 49.92 71.95
C LEU A 9 10.65 49.05 71.11
N LEU A 10 10.94 47.74 71.03
CA LEU A 10 10.44 46.75 72.00
C LEU A 10 11.20 45.42 71.94
N ALA A 11 11.58 44.92 73.11
CA ALA A 11 12.03 43.54 73.34
C ALA A 11 10.81 42.61 73.41
N LEU A 12 10.90 41.41 72.83
CA LEU A 12 9.97 40.31 73.10
C LEU A 12 10.69 39.24 73.90
N ILE A 13 10.33 39.20 75.18
CA ILE A 13 10.54 38.10 76.14
C ILE A 13 9.62 36.95 75.71
N SER A 14 10.15 35.74 75.51
CA SER A 14 9.29 34.54 75.50
C SER A 14 9.39 33.83 76.84
N THR A 15 8.25 33.78 77.53
CA THR A 15 8.01 33.04 78.76
C THR A 15 7.62 31.61 78.41
N ALA A 16 8.25 30.63 79.07
CA ALA A 16 7.80 29.24 79.07
C ALA A 16 6.71 29.06 80.13
N THR A 17 5.52 28.62 79.73
CA THR A 17 4.45 28.20 80.65
C THR A 17 4.31 26.68 80.63
N HIS A 18 4.39 26.07 81.82
CA HIS A 18 3.98 24.70 82.08
C HIS A 18 2.48 24.66 82.39
N SER A 19 1.73 23.71 81.80
CA SER A 19 0.57 23.08 82.44
C SER A 19 0.23 21.74 81.75
N HIS A 20 0.11 20.68 82.54
CA HIS A 20 -0.48 19.37 82.26
C HIS A 20 -2.00 19.38 82.59
N PRO A 21 -2.80 18.29 82.41
CA PRO A 21 -2.72 17.08 81.55
C PRO A 21 -4.05 16.81 80.77
N TYR A 22 -4.15 15.73 79.97
CA TYR A 22 -5.27 14.74 79.93
C TYR A 22 -5.21 13.81 78.67
N PHE A 23 -5.21 12.49 78.95
CA PHE A 23 -5.70 11.30 78.21
C PHE A 23 -5.40 11.01 76.72
N GLY A 24 -4.97 9.77 76.44
CA GLY A 24 -5.18 9.09 75.15
C GLY A 24 -4.11 8.06 74.77
N GLU A 25 -4.39 6.79 75.01
CA GLU A 25 -3.59 5.60 74.73
C GLU A 25 -3.19 5.41 73.24
N ASN A 26 -1.95 4.96 72.95
CA ASN A 26 -1.64 3.56 72.58
C ASN A 26 -0.32 3.41 71.80
N ARG A 27 0.54 2.53 72.37
CA ARG A 27 1.46 1.57 71.76
C ARG A 27 2.69 2.06 70.97
N ALA A 28 3.83 1.87 71.63
CA ALA A 28 5.16 1.63 71.09
C ALA A 28 5.23 0.32 70.25
N PRO A 29 6.38 -0.10 69.66
CA PRO A 29 7.47 -0.61 70.52
C PRO A 29 8.94 -0.49 70.02
N PHE A 30 9.84 -0.74 70.99
CA PHE A 30 11.24 -1.21 70.92
C PHE A 30 12.32 -0.20 70.45
N GLU A 31 13.50 -0.04 71.08
CA GLU A 31 14.19 -0.83 72.12
C GLU A 31 15.39 -0.02 72.71
N TYR A 32 15.62 -0.14 74.04
CA TYR A 32 16.86 -0.14 74.87
C TYR A 32 18.19 0.46 74.32
N LEU A 33 19.05 1.19 75.06
CA LEU A 33 19.61 1.07 76.44
C LEU A 33 20.04 2.48 76.95
N THR A 34 19.67 2.95 78.16
CA THR A 34 20.41 2.91 79.47
C THR A 34 21.91 3.30 79.39
N SER A 35 22.51 4.21 80.19
CA SER A 35 22.40 4.54 81.61
C SER A 35 23.21 5.84 81.92
N TYR A 36 22.66 6.82 82.65
CA TYR A 36 22.91 7.18 84.06
C TYR A 36 24.36 7.51 84.49
N LEU A 37 24.59 8.76 84.92
CA LEU A 37 25.27 9.08 86.17
C LEU A 37 24.88 10.49 86.68
N TYR A 38 24.31 10.50 87.88
CA TYR A 38 23.92 11.64 88.72
C TYR A 38 25.16 12.29 89.37
N GLY A 39 25.09 13.60 89.72
CA GLY A 39 25.92 14.11 90.82
C GLY A 39 26.28 15.61 90.87
N ASN A 40 25.30 16.47 91.16
CA ASN A 40 25.36 17.71 91.97
C ASN A 40 26.29 18.91 91.63
N PRO A 41 25.91 20.12 92.10
CA PRO A 41 26.16 21.41 91.44
C PRO A 41 27.38 22.11 92.02
N LEU A 42 28.00 23.03 91.25
CA LEU A 42 28.69 24.23 91.76
C LEU A 42 29.30 25.05 90.61
N ILE A 43 29.04 26.37 90.63
CA ILE A 43 29.87 27.49 90.13
C ILE A 43 29.44 28.21 88.83
N ARG A 44 28.85 29.39 89.10
CA ARG A 44 28.94 30.74 88.49
C ARG A 44 28.52 31.01 87.03
N LYS A 45 27.56 31.95 86.99
CA LYS A 45 27.17 32.90 85.95
C LYS A 45 28.35 33.46 85.15
N ASP A 46 28.06 33.61 83.86
CA ASP A 46 28.76 34.36 82.80
C ASP A 46 29.54 33.48 81.82
N THR A 47 28.79 32.74 80.99
CA THR A 47 29.31 32.12 79.77
C THR A 47 28.21 32.18 78.71
N PHE A 48 28.39 33.06 77.72
CA PHE A 48 27.62 33.02 76.48
C PHE A 48 28.24 31.96 75.58
N ILE A 49 27.53 30.86 75.34
CA ILE A 49 27.91 29.82 74.39
C ILE A 49 27.36 30.24 73.02
N PHE A 50 28.25 30.52 72.06
CA PHE A 50 27.89 30.51 70.65
C PHE A 50 27.96 29.06 70.15
N ASN A 51 26.79 28.44 69.95
CA ASN A 51 26.72 27.17 69.24
C ASN A 51 26.85 27.43 67.73
N THR A 52 28.04 27.25 67.19
CA THR A 52 28.20 26.98 65.76
C THR A 52 27.99 25.48 65.55
N PHE A 53 26.87 25.10 64.92
CA PHE A 53 26.72 23.75 64.39
C PHE A 53 27.68 23.58 63.21
N SER A 54 28.76 22.82 63.39
CA SER A 54 29.51 22.23 62.29
C SER A 54 29.56 20.71 62.51
N THR A 55 28.94 19.97 61.60
CA THR A 55 29.13 18.52 61.47
C THR A 55 30.50 18.28 60.85
N GLU A 56 31.51 17.97 61.67
CA GLU A 56 32.62 17.06 61.39
C GLU A 56 33.60 17.02 62.58
N GLU A 57 34.13 15.84 62.82
CA GLU A 57 34.91 15.43 64.00
C GLU A 57 36.15 16.30 64.27
N ASN A 58 36.23 16.88 65.46
CA ASN A 58 37.37 16.82 66.39
C ASN A 58 37.22 17.90 67.47
N VAL A 59 36.75 17.48 68.64
CA VAL A 59 36.68 18.29 69.86
C VAL A 59 38.10 18.47 70.40
N VAL A 60 38.68 19.66 70.27
CA VAL A 60 39.81 20.08 71.11
C VAL A 60 39.27 20.98 72.22
N ASN A 61 39.00 20.36 73.37
CA ASN A 61 38.69 21.07 74.60
C ASN A 61 39.90 21.90 75.03
N THR A 62 39.79 23.23 75.05
CA THR A 62 40.75 24.09 75.73
C THR A 62 40.04 24.98 76.74
N ASN A 63 40.09 24.57 78.01
CA ASN A 63 39.75 25.40 79.16
C ASN A 63 40.81 26.50 79.31
N PHE A 64 40.43 27.77 79.24
CA PHE A 64 41.29 28.88 79.65
C PHE A 64 40.73 29.55 80.91
N ASN A 65 41.32 29.19 82.05
CA ASN A 65 41.20 29.93 83.31
C ASN A 65 42.02 31.22 83.21
N GLN A 66 41.37 32.38 83.34
CA GLN A 66 42.06 33.66 83.51
C GLN A 66 42.61 33.78 84.93
N ASN A 67 43.93 33.93 85.07
CA ASN A 67 44.53 34.59 86.21
C ASN A 67 45.73 35.45 85.78
N ARG A 68 45.54 36.77 85.93
CA ARG A 68 46.50 37.88 86.07
C ARG A 68 47.59 38.14 85.02
N LYS A 69 47.56 39.41 84.57
CA LYS A 69 48.66 40.36 84.36
C LYS A 69 49.91 39.82 83.63
N ASP A 70 49.92 39.95 82.30
CA ASP A 70 50.98 40.71 81.63
C ASP A 70 50.56 41.04 80.19
N GLY A 71 51.02 42.18 79.67
CA GLY A 71 50.67 42.66 78.33
C GLY A 71 51.37 41.86 77.23
N SER A 72 50.66 41.54 76.14
CA SER A 72 51.30 41.16 74.88
C SER A 72 50.31 41.15 73.71
N LYS A 73 50.75 41.75 72.59
CA LYS A 73 50.11 41.89 71.27
C LYS A 73 49.74 40.57 70.55
N THR A 74 49.55 39.45 71.24
CA THR A 74 49.40 38.11 70.64
C THR A 74 47.96 37.57 70.59
N HIS A 75 46.98 38.24 71.21
CA HIS A 75 45.57 37.79 71.17
C HIS A 75 44.74 38.42 70.04
N ILE A 76 45.14 39.58 69.52
CA ILE A 76 44.44 40.24 68.39
C ILE A 76 44.75 39.54 67.06
N THR A 77 45.93 38.89 66.95
CA THR A 77 46.33 38.18 65.73
C THR A 77 45.55 36.89 65.51
N LYS A 78 45.08 36.19 66.57
CA LYS A 78 44.30 34.95 66.42
C LYS A 78 42.87 35.18 65.92
N LEU A 79 42.19 36.22 66.40
CA LEU A 79 40.86 36.63 65.89
C LEU A 79 40.91 37.08 64.42
N ALA A 80 41.96 37.80 64.03
CA ALA A 80 42.17 38.18 62.63
C ALA A 80 42.50 36.97 61.72
N THR A 81 43.16 35.94 62.25
CA THR A 81 43.51 34.73 61.48
C THR A 81 42.30 33.80 61.28
N GLU A 82 41.36 33.74 62.23
CA GLU A 82 40.10 33.02 62.03
C GLU A 82 39.10 33.81 61.16
N ALA A 83 39.09 35.14 61.25
CA ALA A 83 38.36 35.99 60.30
C ALA A 83 38.91 35.92 58.88
N GLN A 84 40.16 35.46 58.67
CA GLN A 84 40.73 35.18 57.34
C GLN A 84 40.33 33.80 56.79
N LYS A 85 39.87 32.87 57.64
CA LYS A 85 39.32 31.58 57.18
C LYS A 85 37.88 31.71 56.68
N ALA A 86 37.14 32.71 57.14
CA ALA A 86 35.92 33.18 56.49
C ALA A 86 36.32 34.25 55.46
N LYS A 87 36.16 34.03 54.15
CA LYS A 87 36.47 35.04 53.11
C LYS A 87 35.56 36.27 53.23
N VAL A 88 35.74 37.11 54.24
CA VAL A 88 35.08 38.40 54.38
C VAL A 88 36.07 39.45 53.90
N LEU A 89 35.84 40.00 52.69
CA LEU A 89 36.54 41.18 52.23
C LEU A 89 36.03 42.37 53.04
N VAL A 90 36.90 42.96 53.86
CA VAL A 90 36.63 44.25 54.52
C VAL A 90 37.29 45.33 53.65
N ASP A 91 36.48 46.26 53.14
CA ASP A 91 36.91 47.45 52.41
C ASP A 91 37.56 48.44 53.39
N ASP A 92 38.78 48.90 53.09
CA ASP A 92 39.67 49.63 54.01
C ASP A 92 39.42 51.15 54.00
N SER A 93 38.15 51.57 53.82
CA SER A 93 37.75 52.98 53.74
C SER A 93 37.06 53.46 55.03
N ALA A 94 37.72 53.29 56.19
CA ALA A 94 37.30 53.92 57.43
C ALA A 94 38.27 55.04 57.86
N ALA A 95 37.74 56.25 58.03
CA ALA A 95 38.48 57.45 58.38
C ALA A 95 39.16 57.34 59.76
N ASN A 96 40.46 57.65 59.82
CA ASN A 96 41.24 57.64 61.07
C ASN A 96 40.88 58.83 61.98
N TYR A 97 40.34 58.57 63.17
CA TYR A 97 40.28 59.56 64.25
C TYR A 97 41.49 59.39 65.17
N ILE A 98 42.37 60.40 65.22
CA ILE A 98 43.61 60.36 66.03
C ILE A 98 43.38 61.13 67.34
N ARG A 99 43.52 60.44 68.47
CA ARG A 99 43.77 61.07 69.78
C ARG A 99 44.72 60.22 70.63
N GLY A 100 46.00 60.62 70.67
CA GLY A 100 47.02 60.11 71.59
C GLY A 100 47.40 58.64 71.44
N ASP A 101 48.43 58.34 70.65
CA ASP A 101 49.27 57.11 70.56
C ASP A 101 48.64 55.71 70.72
N LYS A 102 47.32 55.58 70.66
CA LYS A 102 46.60 54.30 70.61
C LYS A 102 45.49 54.39 69.57
N ARG A 103 45.58 53.53 68.54
CA ARG A 103 44.49 53.27 67.60
C ARG A 103 43.43 52.43 68.32
N TYR A 104 42.23 52.97 68.49
CA TYR A 104 41.06 52.22 68.94
C TYR A 104 40.14 51.98 67.75
N PHE A 105 39.83 50.73 67.46
CA PHE A 105 38.73 50.36 66.57
C PHE A 105 37.45 50.46 67.38
N ASP A 106 36.54 51.35 66.99
CA ASP A 106 35.20 51.39 67.55
C ASP A 106 34.35 50.31 66.87
N TYR A 107 34.21 49.16 67.54
CA TYR A 107 33.39 48.04 67.06
C TYR A 107 31.88 48.30 67.18
N ASN A 108 31.46 49.45 67.72
CA ASN A 108 30.06 49.81 67.92
C ASN A 108 29.55 50.90 66.95
N ASP A 109 30.29 51.25 65.89
CA ASP A 109 29.76 52.10 64.82
C ASP A 109 28.76 51.30 63.95
N PRO A 110 27.44 51.61 64.00
CA PRO A 110 26.43 50.90 63.21
C PRO A 110 26.56 51.13 61.70
N ASN A 111 27.46 52.02 61.26
CA ASN A 111 27.72 52.32 59.85
C ASN A 111 28.98 51.63 59.27
N CYS A 112 29.69 50.77 60.02
CA CYS A 112 30.98 50.21 59.57
C CYS A 112 31.03 48.67 59.46
N LEU A 113 29.91 48.00 59.18
CA LEU A 113 29.90 46.57 58.80
C LEU A 113 29.02 46.35 57.57
N LYS A 114 29.52 46.76 56.40
CA LYS A 114 28.93 46.34 55.12
C LYS A 114 29.45 44.94 54.79
N ILE A 115 28.70 43.90 55.17
CA ILE A 115 28.99 42.54 54.72
C ILE A 115 28.83 42.52 53.20
N ILE A 116 29.94 42.37 52.48
CA ILE A 116 29.93 42.27 51.01
C ILE A 116 29.42 40.87 50.65
N SER A 117 28.30 40.80 49.94
CA SER A 117 27.79 39.55 49.39
C SER A 117 28.59 39.15 48.15
N VAL A 118 28.91 37.86 48.01
CA VAL A 118 29.65 37.31 46.88
C VAL A 118 28.67 36.67 45.90
N ILE A 119 28.79 37.01 44.62
CA ILE A 119 27.96 36.42 43.57
C ILE A 119 28.56 35.06 43.13
N PRO A 120 27.80 33.95 43.11
CA PRO A 120 28.25 32.68 42.56
C PRO A 120 28.60 32.78 41.07
N VAL A 121 29.76 32.27 40.69
CA VAL A 121 30.25 32.26 39.31
C VAL A 121 30.12 30.85 38.71
N PHE A 122 29.44 30.72 37.59
CA PHE A 122 29.30 29.46 36.85
C PHE A 122 29.87 29.59 35.42
N PRO A 123 30.24 28.48 34.77
CA PRO A 123 30.56 28.50 33.35
C PRO A 123 29.33 28.89 32.52
N ILE A 124 29.58 29.32 31.28
CA ILE A 124 28.50 29.50 30.30
C ILE A 124 27.95 28.12 29.95
N PHE A 125 26.64 27.95 30.05
CA PHE A 125 25.95 26.74 29.61
C PHE A 125 25.76 26.79 28.10
N SER A 126 26.36 25.83 27.38
CA SER A 126 26.10 25.67 25.95
C SER A 126 24.64 25.28 25.70
N PRO A 127 24.05 25.68 24.56
CA PRO A 127 22.71 25.23 24.18
C PRO A 127 22.63 23.71 24.15
N ILE A 128 21.53 23.16 24.65
CA ILE A 128 21.30 21.72 24.72
C ILE A 128 20.24 21.36 23.69
N CYS A 129 20.46 20.31 22.91
CA CYS A 129 19.44 19.89 21.94
C CYS A 129 18.23 19.25 22.65
N GLN A 130 17.04 19.50 22.14
CA GLN A 130 15.83 18.85 22.61
C GLN A 130 15.97 17.32 22.55
N ASN A 131 15.41 16.62 23.54
CA ASN A 131 15.43 15.17 23.69
C ASN A 131 16.82 14.53 23.87
N THR A 132 17.87 15.32 24.14
CA THR A 132 19.19 14.77 24.53
C THR A 132 19.38 14.76 26.04
N LEU A 133 20.34 13.95 26.50
CA LEU A 133 20.71 13.90 27.90
C LEU A 133 21.47 15.19 28.29
N ALA A 134 20.92 15.94 29.24
CA ALA A 134 21.58 17.11 29.81
C ALA A 134 22.60 16.72 30.89
N ALA A 135 23.68 17.49 30.99
CA ALA A 135 24.63 17.37 32.10
C ALA A 135 23.98 17.79 33.43
N LYS A 136 24.43 17.18 34.55
CA LYS A 136 23.97 17.56 35.89
C LYS A 136 24.44 18.97 36.24
N LEU A 137 23.55 19.77 36.83
CA LEU A 137 23.88 21.10 37.34
C LEU A 137 24.89 20.99 38.50
N PRO A 138 25.98 21.80 38.51
CA PRO A 138 27.02 21.74 39.54
C PRO A 138 26.51 22.27 40.89
N SER A 139 26.77 21.54 41.99
CA SER A 139 26.38 21.95 43.34
C SER A 139 27.34 22.95 44.01
N VAL A 140 28.47 23.26 43.36
CA VAL A 140 29.48 24.23 43.82
C VAL A 140 29.85 25.14 42.64
N SER A 141 29.86 26.45 42.86
CA SER A 141 30.27 27.45 41.88
C SER A 141 31.79 27.48 41.67
N ASN A 142 32.25 28.08 40.57
CA ASN A 142 33.69 28.22 40.23
C ASN A 142 34.47 29.04 41.28
N ASN A 143 33.78 29.91 42.04
CA ASN A 143 34.37 30.66 43.15
C ASN A 143 34.18 30.00 44.53
N GLY A 144 33.72 28.75 44.56
CA GLY A 144 33.69 27.90 45.76
C GLY A 144 32.43 28.00 46.62
N ILE A 145 31.32 28.52 46.09
CA ILE A 145 30.06 28.70 46.81
C ILE A 145 29.18 27.46 46.58
N SER A 146 28.79 26.78 47.66
CA SER A 146 27.95 25.57 47.62
C SER A 146 26.47 25.94 47.70
N GLY A 147 25.61 25.18 47.02
CA GLY A 147 24.17 25.47 47.01
C GLY A 147 23.33 24.47 46.21
N THR A 148 22.06 24.81 45.98
CA THR A 148 21.08 23.99 45.26
C THR A 148 20.45 24.76 44.10
N TRP A 149 20.03 24.04 43.07
CA TRP A 149 19.34 24.59 41.91
C TRP A 149 17.82 24.42 41.98
N SER A 150 17.08 25.40 41.46
CA SER A 150 15.65 25.32 41.20
C SER A 150 15.35 25.83 39.78
N PRO A 151 14.89 24.99 38.84
CA PRO A 151 14.70 23.53 38.97
C PRO A 151 16.00 22.75 39.24
N ALA A 152 15.89 21.58 39.88
CA ALA A 152 17.06 20.79 40.29
C ALA A 152 17.72 19.99 39.14
N GLN A 153 16.99 19.79 38.04
CA GLN A 153 17.42 19.01 36.86
C GLN A 153 17.02 19.76 35.60
N ILE A 154 17.82 19.60 34.54
CA ILE A 154 17.51 20.18 33.24
C ILE A 154 16.53 19.27 32.49
N ASN A 155 15.37 19.79 32.10
CA ASN A 155 14.41 19.08 31.25
C ASN A 155 14.62 19.50 29.78
N THR A 156 14.93 18.53 28.92
CA THR A 156 15.22 18.74 27.50
C THR A 156 14.05 18.39 26.58
N ASN A 157 12.87 18.04 27.11
CA ASN A 157 11.74 17.56 26.29
C ASN A 157 11.07 18.66 25.46
N GLN A 158 11.29 19.93 25.79
CA GLN A 158 10.71 21.08 25.10
C GLN A 158 11.79 22.09 24.74
N GLY A 159 11.80 22.55 23.49
CA GLY A 159 12.66 23.67 23.05
C GLY A 159 12.22 24.99 23.67
N GLY A 160 13.18 25.84 24.05
CA GLY A 160 12.93 27.14 24.67
C GLY A 160 14.07 27.60 25.59
N LEU A 161 13.93 28.82 26.11
CA LEU A 161 14.84 29.38 27.11
C LEU A 161 14.24 29.21 28.50
N PHE A 162 14.93 28.49 29.39
CA PHE A 162 14.46 28.19 30.74
C PHE A 162 15.38 28.81 31.78
N ILE A 163 14.81 29.36 32.86
CA ILE A 163 15.55 30.03 33.93
C ILE A 163 15.80 29.05 35.08
N TYR A 164 17.06 28.95 35.50
CA TYR A 164 17.49 28.15 36.64
C TYR A 164 18.07 29.06 37.72
N THR A 165 17.61 28.90 38.96
CA THR A 165 18.05 29.71 40.09
C THR A 165 18.97 28.89 40.98
N PHE A 166 20.19 29.37 41.21
CA PHE A 166 21.10 28.81 42.20
C PHE A 166 20.94 29.53 43.54
N MET A 167 20.69 28.74 44.59
CA MET A 167 20.51 29.21 45.96
C MET A 167 21.70 28.73 46.82
N PRO A 168 22.60 29.63 47.24
CA PRO A 168 23.69 29.30 48.14
C PRO A 168 23.19 28.77 49.49
N PHE A 169 23.92 27.83 50.10
CA PHE A 169 23.67 27.44 51.49
C PHE A 169 23.98 28.58 52.46
N GLY A 170 23.27 28.63 53.59
CA GLY A 170 23.45 29.66 54.62
C GLY A 170 24.88 29.73 55.16
N GLY A 171 25.29 30.92 55.62
CA GLY A 171 26.62 31.16 56.21
C GLY A 171 27.73 31.47 55.19
N GLN A 172 27.43 31.51 53.89
CA GLN A 172 28.41 31.79 52.84
C GLN A 172 28.43 33.25 52.34
N ASN A 173 27.57 34.14 52.89
CA ASN A 173 27.43 35.53 52.47
C ASN A 173 27.39 35.70 50.95
N ALA A 174 26.45 34.99 50.30
CA ALA A 174 26.36 34.91 48.85
C ALA A 174 24.94 35.16 48.34
N ASP A 175 24.83 35.84 47.21
CA ASP A 175 23.55 36.16 46.58
C ASP A 175 23.04 34.99 45.72
N THR A 176 21.72 34.86 45.63
CA THR A 176 21.09 33.98 44.64
C THR A 176 21.33 34.52 43.23
N ILE A 177 21.63 33.63 42.27
CA ILE A 177 21.80 34.01 40.86
C ILE A 177 20.86 33.18 39.98
N THR A 178 20.35 33.81 38.92
CA THR A 178 19.57 33.16 37.87
C THR A 178 20.40 32.98 36.61
N ILE A 179 20.37 31.78 36.02
CA ILE A 179 21.06 31.46 34.78
C ILE A 179 20.06 30.96 33.73
N PRO A 180 20.01 31.57 32.54
CA PRO A 180 19.23 31.05 31.43
C PRO A 180 19.94 29.87 30.77
N ILE A 181 19.20 28.80 30.51
CA ILE A 181 19.66 27.62 29.76
C ILE A 181 18.78 27.47 28.51
N LEU A 182 19.40 27.43 27.34
CA LEU A 182 18.72 27.30 26.05
C LEU A 182 18.59 25.83 25.64
N ILE A 183 17.36 25.37 25.41
CA ILE A 183 17.05 24.10 24.75
C ILE A 183 16.71 24.40 23.29
N VAL A 184 17.51 23.90 22.35
CA VAL A 184 17.30 24.08 20.91
C VAL A 184 16.28 23.04 20.44
N ALA A 185 15.19 23.49 19.82
CA ALA A 185 14.18 22.59 19.26
C ALA A 185 14.76 21.78 18.09
N GLN A 186 14.35 20.51 17.97
CA GLN A 186 14.80 19.68 16.85
C GLN A 186 14.24 20.20 15.52
N ILE A 187 15.09 20.26 14.50
CA ILE A 187 14.69 20.51 13.11
C ILE A 187 14.27 19.17 12.49
N ASN A 188 13.12 19.13 11.81
CA ASN A 188 12.71 17.98 11.00
C ASN A 188 13.30 18.14 9.59
N PRO A 189 14.25 17.27 9.15
CA PRO A 189 14.86 17.41 7.84
C PRO A 189 13.84 17.23 6.70
N ILE A 190 13.89 18.10 5.69
CA ILE A 190 13.03 18.00 4.50
C ILE A 190 13.82 17.39 3.32
N PHE A 191 13.21 16.44 2.62
CA PHE A 191 13.77 15.82 1.42
C PHE A 191 12.81 15.95 0.23
N SER A 192 13.36 16.02 -0.98
CA SER A 192 12.59 15.79 -2.20
C SER A 192 12.12 14.34 -2.26
N GLN A 193 10.97 14.10 -2.90
CA GLN A 193 10.50 12.73 -3.14
C GLN A 193 11.51 11.95 -3.98
N ILE A 194 11.76 10.70 -3.59
CA ILE A 194 12.65 9.75 -4.29
C ILE A 194 11.78 8.64 -4.89
N GLY A 195 11.96 8.36 -6.19
CA GLY A 195 11.11 7.45 -6.94
C GLY A 195 9.74 8.02 -7.33
N PRO A 196 8.82 7.18 -7.87
CA PRO A 196 8.94 5.72 -7.96
C PRO A 196 9.95 5.24 -9.03
N TYR A 197 10.49 4.04 -8.83
CA TYR A 197 11.34 3.34 -9.80
C TYR A 197 10.62 2.14 -10.41
N ASN A 198 11.07 1.67 -11.58
CA ASN A 198 10.72 0.34 -12.10
C ASN A 198 11.73 -0.72 -11.61
N LEU A 199 11.31 -1.97 -11.54
CA LEU A 199 12.19 -3.09 -11.16
C LEU A 199 13.46 -3.09 -12.03
N ASN A 200 14.61 -3.20 -11.38
CA ASN A 200 15.95 -3.16 -11.97
C ASN A 200 16.35 -1.83 -12.63
N GLN A 201 15.56 -0.75 -12.47
CA GLN A 201 15.99 0.59 -12.88
C GLN A 201 17.18 1.05 -12.03
N HIS A 202 18.11 1.80 -12.62
CA HIS A 202 19.18 2.43 -11.86
C HIS A 202 18.58 3.49 -10.90
N PRO A 203 18.75 3.35 -9.57
CA PRO A 203 18.20 4.31 -8.61
C PRO A 203 19.04 5.58 -8.52
N ASP A 204 18.41 6.67 -8.07
CA ASP A 204 19.14 7.85 -7.64
C ASP A 204 19.87 7.59 -6.31
N LEU A 205 20.91 8.36 -6.06
CA LEU A 205 21.61 8.33 -4.77
C LEU A 205 20.76 9.01 -3.70
N LEU A 206 20.72 8.41 -2.50
CA LEU A 206 20.14 9.06 -1.34
C LEU A 206 21.01 10.29 -0.97
N PRO A 207 20.42 11.49 -0.81
CA PRO A 207 21.19 12.71 -0.56
C PRO A 207 21.80 12.69 0.85
N SER A 208 23.06 13.09 0.97
CA SER A 208 23.75 13.20 2.27
C SER A 208 23.35 14.44 3.09
N HIS A 209 22.58 15.34 2.50
CA HIS A 209 22.09 16.57 3.12
C HIS A 209 20.59 16.75 2.81
N SER A 210 19.83 17.22 3.79
CA SER A 210 18.46 17.66 3.59
C SER A 210 18.39 19.00 2.83
N LEU A 211 17.20 19.37 2.36
CA LEU A 211 16.95 20.67 1.73
C LEU A 211 17.21 21.85 2.68
N ASP A 212 17.12 21.62 3.99
CA ASP A 212 17.43 22.60 5.04
C ASP A 212 18.91 22.56 5.48
N GLY A 213 19.76 21.81 4.76
CA GLY A 213 21.20 21.74 5.00
C GLY A 213 21.65 20.81 6.13
N ILE A 214 20.76 19.98 6.68
CA ILE A 214 21.10 19.01 7.73
C ILE A 214 21.84 17.82 7.10
N SER A 215 23.08 17.55 7.50
CA SER A 215 23.83 16.37 7.04
C SER A 215 23.54 15.13 7.88
N GLY A 216 23.67 13.95 7.28
CA GLY A 216 23.37 12.69 7.93
C GLY A 216 23.52 11.48 7.02
N THR A 217 23.05 10.34 7.52
CA THR A 217 23.18 9.05 6.83
C THR A 217 21.82 8.35 6.73
N TRP A 218 21.65 7.53 5.70
CA TRP A 218 20.43 6.76 5.48
C TRP A 218 20.58 5.30 5.90
N PHE A 219 19.49 4.71 6.37
CA PHE A 219 19.36 3.27 6.54
C PHE A 219 18.04 2.77 5.90
N PRO A 220 18.08 1.88 4.90
CA PRO A 220 19.27 1.37 4.20
C PRO A 220 20.10 2.48 3.51
N PRO A 221 21.42 2.29 3.29
CA PRO A 221 22.29 3.35 2.77
C PRO A 221 22.13 3.62 1.26
N SER A 222 21.45 2.75 0.53
CA SER A 222 21.24 2.86 -0.92
C SER A 222 19.89 2.28 -1.31
N VAL A 223 19.24 2.87 -2.30
CA VAL A 223 17.96 2.36 -2.82
C VAL A 223 18.17 1.02 -3.53
N ASN A 224 17.40 0.00 -3.14
CA ASN A 224 17.38 -1.30 -3.83
C ASN A 224 16.19 -1.40 -4.78
N THR A 225 16.46 -1.44 -6.09
CA THR A 225 15.44 -1.60 -7.15
C THR A 225 15.31 -3.04 -7.67
N SER A 226 16.05 -4.00 -7.12
CA SER A 226 15.98 -5.42 -7.53
C SER A 226 14.75 -6.16 -7.01
N SER A 227 14.00 -5.55 -6.08
CA SER A 227 12.74 -6.06 -5.54
C SER A 227 11.65 -5.00 -5.67
N SER A 228 10.48 -5.39 -6.18
CA SER A 228 9.31 -4.51 -6.22
C SER A 228 8.66 -4.38 -4.85
N GLY A 229 7.98 -3.27 -4.61
CA GLY A 229 7.30 -2.96 -3.36
C GLY A 229 7.70 -1.58 -2.83
N THR A 230 7.23 -1.27 -1.63
CA THR A 230 7.57 -0.03 -0.92
C THR A 230 8.59 -0.35 0.17
N THR A 231 9.73 0.34 0.15
CA THR A 231 10.77 0.22 1.19
C THR A 231 10.92 1.57 1.89
N SER A 232 10.95 1.56 3.23
CA SER A 232 11.17 2.76 4.03
C SER A 232 12.66 2.98 4.29
N TYR A 233 13.11 4.22 4.11
CA TYR A 233 14.49 4.66 4.33
C TYR A 233 14.49 5.70 5.43
N ILE A 234 15.33 5.52 6.45
CA ILE A 234 15.41 6.39 7.62
C ILE A 234 16.68 7.22 7.55
N PHE A 235 16.54 8.53 7.50
CA PHE A 235 17.64 9.48 7.61
C PHE A 235 17.95 9.77 9.07
N THR A 236 19.21 9.59 9.45
CA THR A 236 19.76 9.90 10.76
C THR A 236 20.72 11.07 10.64
N PRO A 237 20.38 12.26 11.15
CA PRO A 237 21.27 13.42 11.17
C PRO A 237 22.59 13.14 11.89
N ASP A 238 23.67 13.77 11.45
CA ASP A 238 24.95 13.68 12.16
C ASP A 238 24.88 14.34 13.54
N ALA A 239 25.83 13.98 14.40
CA ALA A 239 25.92 14.54 15.75
C ALA A 239 25.99 16.08 15.72
N SER A 240 25.45 16.70 16.77
CA SER A 240 25.47 18.16 16.99
C SER A 240 24.60 19.00 16.05
N GLN A 241 23.78 18.41 15.19
CA GLN A 241 22.88 19.17 14.29
C GLN A 241 21.52 19.53 14.88
N CYS A 242 21.20 18.99 16.05
CA CYS A 242 19.89 19.10 16.68
C CYS A 242 18.71 18.92 15.71
N ALA A 243 18.71 17.78 15.01
CA ALA A 243 17.66 17.40 14.09
C ALA A 243 17.06 16.05 14.47
N ALA A 244 15.81 15.83 14.08
CA ALA A 244 15.11 14.57 14.28
C ALA A 244 15.38 13.60 13.11
N THR A 245 15.27 12.30 13.38
CA THR A 245 15.28 11.28 12.33
C THR A 245 13.99 11.37 11.50
N VAL A 246 14.09 11.22 10.18
CA VAL A 246 12.92 11.25 9.27
C VAL A 246 12.95 10.05 8.33
N GLY A 247 11.77 9.50 8.05
CA GLY A 247 11.60 8.40 7.09
C GLY A 247 11.03 8.89 5.76
N ILE A 248 11.48 8.30 4.66
CA ILE A 248 10.83 8.42 3.35
C ILE A 248 10.50 7.02 2.82
N ASP A 249 9.42 6.92 2.07
CA ASP A 249 9.01 5.68 1.41
C ASP A 249 9.36 5.75 -0.08
N VAL A 250 10.11 4.76 -0.56
CA VAL A 250 10.47 4.62 -1.97
C VAL A 250 9.72 3.43 -2.56
N GLN A 251 8.96 3.70 -3.62
CA GLN A 251 8.19 2.69 -4.34
C GLN A 251 8.96 2.15 -5.55
N VAL A 252 9.02 0.83 -5.69
CA VAL A 252 9.57 0.12 -6.85
C VAL A 252 8.45 -0.68 -7.51
N ASN A 253 8.06 -0.30 -8.72
CA ASN A 253 7.01 -0.97 -9.49
C ASN A 253 7.55 -2.28 -10.09
N ALA A 254 6.77 -3.36 -9.98
CA ALA A 254 7.09 -4.64 -10.61
C ALA A 254 7.06 -4.54 -12.15
N LEU A 255 7.81 -5.41 -12.84
CA LEU A 255 7.73 -5.53 -14.30
C LEU A 255 6.34 -6.03 -14.69
N ILE A 256 5.78 -5.43 -15.76
CA ILE A 256 4.53 -5.89 -16.36
C ILE A 256 4.73 -7.34 -16.84
N ASP A 257 3.97 -8.26 -16.27
CA ASP A 257 3.96 -9.65 -16.66
C ASP A 257 3.10 -9.82 -17.92
N THR A 258 3.76 -10.03 -19.05
CA THR A 258 3.10 -10.03 -20.35
C THR A 258 2.46 -11.37 -20.69
N THR A 259 1.19 -11.33 -21.12
CA THR A 259 0.52 -12.50 -21.74
C THR A 259 1.23 -12.93 -23.03
N GLU A 260 1.35 -14.23 -23.21
CA GLU A 260 1.82 -14.89 -24.44
C GLU A 260 0.72 -15.01 -25.50
N MET A 261 -0.52 -14.63 -25.16
CA MET A 261 -1.64 -14.61 -26.09
C MET A 261 -1.46 -13.50 -27.14
N PRO A 262 -1.47 -13.82 -28.45
CA PRO A 262 -1.35 -12.82 -29.50
C PRO A 262 -2.54 -11.87 -29.56
N ALA A 263 -2.28 -10.60 -29.88
CA ALA A 263 -3.31 -9.57 -30.01
C ALA A 263 -4.27 -9.82 -31.20
N THR A 264 -3.88 -10.70 -32.13
CA THR A 264 -4.63 -11.04 -33.35
C THR A 264 -5.39 -12.36 -33.22
N ALA A 265 -5.38 -13.00 -32.06
CA ALA A 265 -6.02 -14.29 -31.87
C ALA A 265 -7.54 -14.20 -32.09
N ALA A 266 -8.04 -15.06 -32.97
CA ALA A 266 -9.45 -15.16 -33.34
C ALA A 266 -9.87 -16.62 -33.54
N TRP A 267 -11.06 -16.95 -33.05
CA TRP A 267 -11.75 -18.24 -33.20
C TRP A 267 -13.01 -18.03 -34.03
N TYR A 268 -13.16 -18.84 -35.06
CA TYR A 268 -14.33 -18.85 -35.94
C TYR A 268 -15.12 -20.12 -35.63
N SER A 269 -16.33 -19.97 -35.11
CA SER A 269 -17.19 -21.09 -34.74
C SER A 269 -18.50 -21.03 -35.52
N THR A 270 -19.07 -22.21 -35.79
CA THR A 270 -20.45 -22.29 -36.27
C THR A 270 -21.40 -21.89 -35.15
N THR A 271 -22.41 -21.10 -35.50
CA THR A 271 -23.52 -20.78 -34.61
C THR A 271 -24.83 -21.08 -35.31
N TRP A 272 -25.84 -21.39 -34.53
CA TRP A 272 -27.21 -21.53 -35.01
C TRP A 272 -27.88 -20.16 -35.00
N ILE A 273 -28.81 -19.92 -35.91
CA ILE A 273 -29.72 -18.77 -35.90
C ILE A 273 -31.13 -19.34 -35.77
N GLU A 274 -31.93 -18.83 -34.83
CA GLU A 274 -33.33 -19.26 -34.70
C GLU A 274 -34.12 -18.98 -35.98
N GLY A 275 -34.60 -20.04 -36.63
CA GLY A 275 -35.84 -20.00 -37.39
C GLY A 275 -37.01 -20.02 -36.40
N GLY A 276 -37.69 -18.88 -36.22
CA GLY A 276 -38.65 -18.68 -35.13
C GLY A 276 -39.74 -19.76 -35.00
N LEU A 277 -40.12 -20.05 -33.75
CA LEU A 277 -41.29 -20.77 -33.17
C LEU A 277 -41.94 -22.00 -33.85
N ASN A 278 -41.64 -22.33 -35.11
CA ASN A 278 -42.24 -23.43 -35.86
C ASN A 278 -41.22 -24.47 -36.36
N GLY A 279 -39.95 -24.37 -35.96
CA GLY A 279 -39.04 -25.53 -35.92
C GLY A 279 -38.65 -26.20 -37.23
N GLU A 280 -38.56 -25.50 -38.36
CA GLU A 280 -38.24 -26.16 -39.66
C GLU A 280 -36.97 -25.69 -40.41
N TYR A 281 -36.15 -24.76 -39.90
CA TYR A 281 -34.88 -24.42 -40.58
C TYR A 281 -33.73 -24.12 -39.61
N CYS A 282 -32.63 -24.87 -39.74
CA CYS A 282 -31.34 -24.56 -39.12
C CYS A 282 -30.64 -23.48 -39.96
N ASP A 283 -30.81 -22.21 -39.67
CA ASP A 283 -29.98 -21.18 -40.30
C ASP A 283 -28.59 -21.20 -39.65
N LEU A 284 -27.56 -21.40 -40.48
CA LEU A 284 -26.17 -21.46 -40.03
C LEU A 284 -25.55 -20.06 -40.08
N GLY A 285 -24.97 -19.65 -38.96
CA GLY A 285 -24.20 -18.44 -38.81
C GLY A 285 -22.75 -18.71 -38.43
N ILE A 286 -21.95 -17.64 -38.40
CA ILE A 286 -20.58 -17.66 -37.90
C ILE A 286 -20.49 -16.71 -36.71
N ASN A 287 -19.98 -17.23 -35.61
CA ASN A 287 -19.61 -16.46 -34.44
C ASN A 287 -18.08 -16.32 -34.43
N ILE A 288 -17.61 -15.07 -34.30
CA ILE A 288 -16.20 -14.72 -34.25
C ILE A 288 -15.87 -14.28 -32.83
N ILE A 289 -15.08 -15.08 -32.14
CA ILE A 289 -14.49 -14.72 -30.86
C ILE A 289 -13.10 -14.17 -31.14
N GLN A 290 -12.74 -13.01 -30.63
CA GLN A 290 -11.43 -12.43 -30.91
C GLN A 290 -10.95 -11.50 -29.80
N VAL A 291 -9.64 -11.24 -29.79
CA VAL A 291 -9.06 -10.20 -28.96
C VAL A 291 -9.54 -8.82 -29.45
N MET A 292 -10.14 -8.07 -28.54
CA MET A 292 -10.72 -6.75 -28.82
C MET A 292 -9.77 -5.61 -28.45
N ARG A 293 -9.04 -5.77 -27.34
CA ARG A 293 -8.14 -4.77 -26.75
C ARG A 293 -7.33 -5.36 -25.61
N ASP A 294 -6.35 -4.59 -25.14
CA ASP A 294 -5.53 -4.92 -23.98
C ASP A 294 -6.11 -4.34 -22.68
N THR A 295 -5.72 -4.94 -21.57
CA THR A 295 -5.98 -4.40 -20.23
C THR A 295 -4.86 -4.82 -19.26
N LEU A 296 -4.76 -4.15 -18.11
CA LEU A 296 -3.82 -4.48 -17.06
C LEU A 296 -4.58 -4.87 -15.80
N ILE A 297 -4.33 -6.06 -15.27
CA ILE A 297 -4.93 -6.57 -14.03
C ILE A 297 -3.80 -7.14 -13.19
N GLU A 298 -3.62 -6.67 -11.95
CA GLU A 298 -2.57 -7.16 -11.03
C GLU A 298 -1.16 -7.18 -11.66
N ASN A 299 -0.83 -6.12 -12.42
CA ASN A 299 0.42 -6.00 -13.17
C ASN A 299 0.62 -7.05 -14.29
N LYS A 300 -0.43 -7.78 -14.68
CA LYS A 300 -0.45 -8.68 -15.84
C LYS A 300 -1.08 -7.97 -17.04
N LEU A 301 -0.36 -7.91 -18.16
CA LEU A 301 -0.94 -7.47 -19.43
C LEU A 301 -1.83 -8.60 -19.95
N CYS A 302 -3.12 -8.31 -20.09
CA CYS A 302 -4.16 -9.27 -20.44
C CYS A 302 -4.84 -8.88 -21.75
N ARG A 303 -5.45 -9.84 -22.44
CA ARG A 303 -6.28 -9.62 -23.63
C ARG A 303 -7.74 -9.66 -23.25
N ILE A 304 -8.51 -8.65 -23.61
CA ILE A 304 -9.96 -8.70 -23.51
C ILE A 304 -10.46 -9.40 -24.75
N ILE A 305 -11.07 -10.56 -24.57
CA ILE A 305 -11.71 -11.32 -25.64
C ILE A 305 -13.19 -10.99 -25.65
N GLY A 306 -13.77 -10.80 -26.83
CA GLY A 306 -15.21 -10.60 -27.01
C GLY A 306 -15.73 -11.33 -28.24
N VAL A 307 -17.05 -11.34 -28.35
CA VAL A 307 -17.82 -12.06 -29.37
C VAL A 307 -18.41 -11.08 -30.38
N THR A 308 -18.26 -11.40 -31.67
CA THR A 308 -19.03 -10.82 -32.77
C THR A 308 -19.94 -11.90 -33.34
N ASP A 309 -21.24 -11.67 -33.26
CA ASP A 309 -22.26 -12.60 -33.71
C ASP A 309 -23.09 -11.98 -34.84
N ALA A 310 -23.20 -12.69 -35.96
CA ALA A 310 -23.85 -12.19 -37.19
C ALA A 310 -23.38 -10.76 -37.59
N GLY A 311 -22.09 -10.48 -37.40
CA GLY A 311 -21.48 -9.17 -37.67
C GLY A 311 -21.72 -8.10 -36.61
N LYS A 312 -22.46 -8.39 -35.54
CA LYS A 312 -22.70 -7.49 -34.41
C LYS A 312 -21.80 -7.83 -33.23
N TYR A 313 -21.00 -6.87 -32.80
CA TYR A 313 -20.18 -6.99 -31.60
C TYR A 313 -21.04 -6.94 -30.32
N LEU A 314 -20.82 -7.89 -29.40
CA LEU A 314 -21.52 -8.00 -28.12
C LEU A 314 -20.59 -7.56 -26.99
N LYS A 315 -20.67 -6.31 -26.55
CA LYS A 315 -19.75 -5.76 -25.53
C LYS A 315 -19.88 -6.46 -24.17
N GLU A 316 -21.08 -6.90 -23.83
CA GLU A 316 -21.41 -7.65 -22.63
C GLU A 316 -20.66 -9.00 -22.53
N SER A 317 -20.22 -9.54 -23.67
CA SER A 317 -19.44 -10.78 -23.73
C SER A 317 -17.99 -10.63 -23.28
N GLU A 318 -17.47 -9.41 -23.10
CA GLU A 318 -16.04 -9.19 -22.82
C GLU A 318 -15.56 -9.91 -21.54
N ILE A 319 -14.48 -10.69 -21.68
CA ILE A 319 -13.78 -11.37 -20.58
C ILE A 319 -12.27 -11.08 -20.70
N PRO A 320 -11.58 -10.70 -19.61
CA PRO A 320 -10.12 -10.62 -19.59
C PRO A 320 -9.49 -12.01 -19.55
N PHE A 321 -8.56 -12.26 -20.46
CA PHE A 321 -7.76 -13.48 -20.54
C PHE A 321 -6.28 -13.19 -20.38
N TYR A 322 -5.61 -14.11 -19.71
CA TYR A 322 -4.17 -14.09 -19.53
C TYR A 322 -3.63 -15.49 -19.83
N SER A 323 -2.67 -15.58 -20.74
CA SER A 323 -2.01 -16.83 -21.10
C SER A 323 -0.53 -16.72 -20.83
N LYS A 324 0.04 -17.70 -20.13
CA LYS A 324 1.46 -17.75 -19.80
C LYS A 324 1.87 -19.17 -19.50
N ASN A 325 3.07 -19.56 -19.90
CA ASN A 325 3.64 -20.87 -19.57
C ASN A 325 2.65 -21.99 -19.93
N ASN A 326 2.15 -22.00 -21.17
CA ASN A 326 1.23 -23.02 -21.69
C ASN A 326 -0.10 -23.17 -20.90
N ARG A 327 -0.50 -22.15 -20.13
CA ARG A 327 -1.80 -22.10 -19.46
C ARG A 327 -2.57 -20.89 -19.90
N MET A 328 -3.88 -21.01 -19.92
CA MET A 328 -4.81 -19.93 -20.25
C MET A 328 -5.81 -19.78 -19.12
N TYR A 329 -5.92 -18.56 -18.61
CA TYR A 329 -6.80 -18.16 -17.53
C TYR A 329 -7.74 -17.06 -18.01
N PHE A 330 -8.90 -16.99 -17.39
CA PHE A 330 -9.76 -15.81 -17.46
C PHE A 330 -9.94 -15.19 -16.07
N HIS A 331 -10.18 -13.90 -16.03
CA HIS A 331 -10.40 -13.16 -14.78
C HIS A 331 -11.88 -12.81 -14.62
N GLU A 332 -12.49 -13.31 -13.56
CA GLU A 332 -13.90 -13.10 -13.24
C GLU A 332 -14.08 -13.16 -11.72
N ASP A 333 -14.97 -12.35 -11.16
CA ASP A 333 -15.21 -12.27 -9.71
C ASP A 333 -13.95 -11.96 -8.87
N ASN A 334 -13.02 -11.18 -9.42
CA ASN A 334 -11.70 -10.88 -8.84
C ASN A 334 -10.80 -12.12 -8.64
N GLU A 335 -11.04 -13.19 -9.39
CA GLU A 335 -10.23 -14.40 -9.34
C GLU A 335 -9.75 -14.82 -10.74
N TRP A 336 -8.53 -15.36 -10.78
CA TRP A 336 -7.99 -16.02 -11.96
C TRP A 336 -8.45 -17.48 -12.01
N LYS A 337 -9.31 -17.79 -12.97
CA LYS A 337 -9.87 -19.12 -13.17
C LYS A 337 -9.18 -19.81 -14.34
N LEU A 338 -8.68 -21.03 -14.12
CA LEU A 338 -8.00 -21.82 -15.16
C LEU A 338 -9.01 -22.31 -16.20
N LEU A 339 -8.72 -22.10 -17.49
CA LEU A 339 -9.50 -22.65 -18.60
C LEU A 339 -8.76 -23.78 -19.32
N TYR A 340 -7.47 -23.58 -19.63
CA TYR A 340 -6.66 -24.57 -20.32
C TYR A 340 -5.30 -24.76 -19.67
N ASN A 341 -4.84 -26.02 -19.59
CA ASN A 341 -3.49 -26.40 -19.19
C ASN A 341 -2.85 -27.29 -20.27
N PHE A 342 -2.02 -26.70 -21.13
CA PHE A 342 -1.35 -27.40 -22.23
C PHE A 342 -0.04 -28.09 -21.80
N ASP A 343 0.33 -28.05 -20.51
CA ASP A 343 1.44 -28.84 -19.96
C ASP A 343 1.00 -30.21 -19.42
N ALA A 344 -0.30 -30.51 -19.46
CA ALA A 344 -0.85 -31.77 -18.98
C ALA A 344 -0.28 -32.98 -19.74
N LYS A 345 -0.21 -34.11 -19.05
CA LYS A 345 0.26 -35.40 -19.57
C LYS A 345 -0.88 -36.41 -19.60
N VAL A 346 -0.69 -37.48 -20.35
CA VAL A 346 -1.63 -38.62 -20.35
C VAL A 346 -1.78 -39.15 -18.92
N GLY A 347 -3.02 -39.29 -18.46
CA GLY A 347 -3.38 -39.69 -17.10
C GLY A 347 -3.59 -38.52 -16.13
N ASP A 348 -3.19 -37.29 -16.48
CA ASP A 348 -3.44 -36.12 -15.63
C ASP A 348 -4.94 -35.81 -15.59
N THR A 349 -5.37 -35.33 -14.43
CA THR A 349 -6.71 -34.81 -14.21
C THR A 349 -6.63 -33.28 -14.06
N ILE A 350 -7.31 -32.54 -14.94
CA ILE A 350 -7.28 -31.07 -15.00
C ILE A 350 -8.58 -30.51 -14.43
N THR A 351 -8.47 -29.69 -13.39
CA THR A 351 -9.60 -28.91 -12.87
C THR A 351 -9.67 -27.56 -13.57
N TYR A 352 -10.80 -27.22 -14.19
CA TYR A 352 -11.01 -25.98 -14.94
C TYR A 352 -12.37 -25.36 -14.63
N SER A 353 -12.56 -24.11 -15.02
CA SER A 353 -13.81 -23.37 -14.86
C SER A 353 -14.30 -22.84 -16.20
N ILE A 354 -15.59 -22.52 -16.28
CA ILE A 354 -16.16 -21.75 -17.39
C ILE A 354 -16.72 -20.43 -16.86
N SER A 355 -16.68 -19.40 -17.69
CA SER A 355 -17.20 -18.09 -17.32
C SER A 355 -18.72 -18.10 -17.21
N ASN A 356 -19.28 -17.29 -16.32
CA ASN A 356 -20.73 -17.05 -16.28
C ASN A 356 -21.24 -16.38 -17.58
N LYS A 357 -20.34 -15.82 -18.39
CA LYS A 357 -20.60 -15.25 -19.71
C LYS A 357 -20.47 -16.25 -20.86
N ALA A 358 -20.20 -17.53 -20.59
CA ALA A 358 -20.04 -18.56 -21.61
C ALA A 358 -21.23 -18.63 -22.59
N ILE A 359 -22.43 -18.23 -22.16
CA ILE A 359 -23.63 -18.14 -23.00
C ILE A 359 -23.47 -17.29 -24.28
N TYR A 360 -22.64 -16.24 -24.23
CA TYR A 360 -22.36 -15.41 -25.41
C TYR A 360 -21.45 -16.14 -26.41
N TYR A 361 -20.62 -17.05 -25.91
CA TYR A 361 -19.65 -17.84 -26.67
C TYR A 361 -20.26 -19.16 -27.19
N SER A 362 -21.39 -19.59 -26.63
CA SER A 362 -22.11 -20.81 -26.97
C SER A 362 -23.53 -20.55 -27.48
N LYS A 363 -23.76 -19.39 -28.10
CA LYS A 363 -25.09 -18.89 -28.46
C LYS A 363 -25.89 -19.99 -29.17
N TYR A 364 -27.02 -20.34 -28.55
CA TYR A 364 -28.09 -21.26 -28.98
C TYR A 364 -28.01 -22.72 -28.56
N GLY A 365 -28.75 -22.98 -27.49
CA GLY A 365 -29.32 -24.23 -27.05
C GLY A 365 -30.24 -24.00 -25.86
N ILE A 366 -31.15 -24.93 -25.56
CA ILE A 366 -31.90 -24.92 -24.30
C ILE A 366 -30.89 -25.16 -23.18
N ILE A 367 -30.29 -24.09 -22.67
CA ILE A 367 -29.42 -24.17 -21.50
C ILE A 367 -30.34 -24.38 -20.31
N PRO A 368 -30.20 -25.45 -19.51
CA PRO A 368 -30.85 -25.48 -18.22
C PRO A 368 -30.31 -24.30 -17.40
N PHE A 369 -31.15 -23.30 -17.15
CA PHE A 369 -30.81 -22.25 -16.20
C PHE A 369 -30.80 -22.86 -14.80
N PRO A 370 -29.72 -22.69 -14.00
CA PRO A 370 -28.53 -21.84 -14.20
C PRO A 370 -27.29 -22.54 -14.83
N ILE A 371 -26.42 -21.76 -15.50
CA ILE A 371 -25.11 -22.23 -16.02
C ILE A 371 -24.21 -22.64 -14.86
N GLN A 372 -23.68 -23.86 -14.90
CA GLN A 372 -22.64 -24.32 -13.97
C GLN A 372 -21.29 -23.72 -14.39
N THR A 373 -20.64 -22.94 -13.52
CA THR A 373 -19.34 -22.31 -13.83
C THR A 373 -18.13 -23.19 -13.43
N GLY A 374 -18.40 -24.38 -12.88
CA GLY A 374 -17.39 -25.31 -12.37
C GLY A 374 -17.23 -25.24 -10.85
N PRO A 375 -16.13 -25.80 -10.29
CA PRO A 375 -15.05 -26.47 -11.03
C PRO A 375 -15.51 -27.73 -11.76
N PHE A 376 -14.99 -27.93 -12.97
CA PHE A 376 -15.14 -29.14 -13.76
C PHE A 376 -13.81 -29.88 -13.85
N THR A 377 -13.86 -31.17 -14.15
CA THR A 377 -12.68 -32.03 -14.14
C THR A 377 -12.60 -32.88 -15.40
N LEU A 378 -11.46 -32.82 -16.09
CA LEU A 378 -11.16 -33.59 -17.30
C LEU A 378 -10.00 -34.54 -17.06
N LEU A 379 -10.14 -35.78 -17.50
CA LEU A 379 -9.04 -36.74 -17.61
C LEU A 379 -8.41 -36.63 -19.01
N VAL A 380 -7.09 -36.46 -19.09
CA VAL A 380 -6.36 -36.54 -20.36
C VAL A 380 -6.09 -38.01 -20.68
N THR A 381 -6.80 -38.55 -21.66
CA THR A 381 -6.74 -39.98 -21.99
C THR A 381 -5.68 -40.31 -23.04
N ALA A 382 -5.40 -39.37 -23.95
CA ALA A 382 -4.33 -39.49 -24.93
C ALA A 382 -3.81 -38.12 -25.34
N ILE A 383 -2.56 -38.09 -25.82
CA ILE A 383 -1.97 -36.92 -26.47
C ILE A 383 -1.35 -37.38 -27.78
N ASP A 384 -1.79 -36.79 -28.88
CA ASP A 384 -1.22 -36.99 -30.20
C ASP A 384 -0.79 -35.67 -30.84
N THR A 385 -0.18 -35.74 -32.02
CA THR A 385 0.33 -34.58 -32.76
C THR A 385 -0.60 -34.24 -33.91
N VAL A 386 -1.00 -32.98 -33.98
CA VAL A 386 -1.70 -32.39 -35.13
C VAL A 386 -0.85 -31.29 -35.74
N TYR A 387 -1.22 -30.82 -36.94
CA TYR A 387 -0.43 -29.84 -37.68
C TYR A 387 -1.27 -28.61 -38.04
N THR A 388 -0.67 -27.43 -37.92
CA THR A 388 -1.24 -26.18 -38.43
C THR A 388 -1.30 -26.19 -39.96
N THR A 389 -1.98 -25.21 -40.56
CA THR A 389 -1.99 -25.03 -42.02
C THR A 389 -0.59 -24.75 -42.59
N SER A 390 0.33 -24.25 -41.77
CA SER A 390 1.74 -24.02 -42.10
C SER A 390 2.66 -25.22 -41.79
N GLY A 391 2.10 -26.34 -41.31
CA GLY A 391 2.86 -27.55 -40.99
C GLY A 391 3.56 -27.55 -39.62
N LYS A 392 3.26 -26.58 -38.74
CA LYS A 392 3.77 -26.56 -37.37
C LYS A 392 3.06 -27.64 -36.53
N ALA A 393 3.83 -28.46 -35.84
CA ALA A 393 3.30 -29.47 -34.92
C ALA A 393 2.70 -28.80 -33.67
N LEU A 394 1.52 -29.27 -33.26
CA LEU A 394 0.83 -28.91 -32.02
C LEU A 394 0.36 -30.19 -31.32
N LYS A 395 0.23 -30.18 -30.00
CA LYS A 395 -0.40 -31.28 -29.27
C LYS A 395 -1.93 -31.20 -29.37
N ARG A 396 -2.56 -32.36 -29.56
CA ARG A 396 -4.00 -32.54 -29.31
C ARG A 396 -4.17 -33.43 -28.09
N PHE A 397 -4.88 -32.90 -27.10
CA PHE A 397 -5.25 -33.57 -25.88
C PHE A 397 -6.64 -34.19 -26.09
N GLN A 398 -6.73 -35.50 -26.07
CA GLN A 398 -8.00 -36.20 -26.00
C GLN A 398 -8.43 -36.21 -24.55
N THR A 399 -9.64 -35.73 -24.28
CA THR A 399 -10.13 -35.57 -22.90
C THR A 399 -11.47 -36.24 -22.71
N GLU A 400 -11.67 -36.77 -21.50
CA GLU A 400 -12.93 -37.33 -21.05
C GLU A 400 -13.35 -36.63 -19.75
N ASN A 401 -14.65 -36.43 -19.57
CA ASN A 401 -15.16 -35.88 -18.32
C ASN A 401 -14.94 -36.88 -17.19
N ALA A 402 -14.21 -36.47 -16.14
CA ALA A 402 -13.98 -37.32 -14.97
C ALA A 402 -15.25 -37.50 -14.12
N GLU A 403 -16.22 -36.58 -14.25
CA GLU A 403 -17.51 -36.62 -13.59
C GLU A 403 -18.63 -36.47 -14.63
N PHE A 404 -19.79 -37.12 -14.39
CA PHE A 404 -20.97 -36.91 -15.22
C PHE A 404 -21.52 -35.50 -15.00
N ARG A 405 -21.12 -34.58 -15.88
CA ARG A 405 -21.49 -33.15 -15.87
C ARG A 405 -21.82 -32.72 -17.30
N ASP A 406 -22.66 -31.71 -17.41
CA ASP A 406 -23.26 -31.26 -18.67
C ASP A 406 -22.31 -30.43 -19.55
N ASN A 407 -21.01 -30.33 -19.21
CA ASN A 407 -20.02 -29.59 -19.99
C ASN A 407 -18.92 -30.54 -20.51
N SER A 408 -18.54 -30.43 -21.77
CA SER A 408 -17.47 -31.21 -22.40
C SER A 408 -16.54 -30.31 -23.19
N MET A 409 -15.23 -30.44 -22.95
CA MET A 409 -14.21 -29.74 -23.74
C MET A 409 -13.80 -30.52 -25.00
N GLN A 410 -14.30 -31.74 -25.20
CA GLN A 410 -13.93 -32.62 -26.31
C GLN A 410 -12.39 -32.74 -26.42
N ASN A 411 -11.87 -32.82 -27.65
CA ASN A 411 -10.44 -32.66 -27.88
C ASN A 411 -10.02 -31.19 -27.65
N ILE A 412 -8.84 -30.98 -27.09
CA ILE A 412 -8.24 -29.66 -26.91
C ILE A 412 -6.98 -29.58 -27.76
N ILE A 413 -6.83 -28.53 -28.55
CA ILE A 413 -5.64 -28.28 -29.37
C ILE A 413 -4.75 -27.25 -28.67
N GLU A 414 -3.47 -27.55 -28.52
CA GLU A 414 -2.47 -26.67 -27.89
C GLU A 414 -2.53 -25.26 -28.47
N LYS A 415 -2.60 -24.24 -27.60
CA LYS A 415 -2.69 -22.79 -27.94
C LYS A 415 -3.95 -22.36 -28.68
N VAL A 416 -4.80 -23.30 -29.08
CA VAL A 416 -6.08 -23.05 -29.75
C VAL A 416 -7.24 -23.20 -28.76
N GLY A 417 -7.26 -24.25 -27.95
CA GLY A 417 -8.39 -24.58 -27.06
C GLY A 417 -9.25 -25.73 -27.58
N SER A 418 -10.44 -25.89 -27.02
CA SER A 418 -11.39 -26.95 -27.36
C SER A 418 -11.80 -26.89 -28.84
N VAL A 419 -11.93 -28.07 -29.46
CA VAL A 419 -12.46 -28.23 -30.83
C VAL A 419 -13.97 -27.98 -30.93
N ASP A 420 -14.64 -27.85 -29.78
CA ASP A 420 -16.05 -27.52 -29.73
C ASP A 420 -16.23 -26.01 -29.83
N LYS A 421 -15.99 -25.26 -28.76
CA LYS A 421 -15.95 -23.78 -28.69
C LYS A 421 -14.98 -23.33 -27.61
N LEU A 422 -14.74 -22.02 -27.45
CA LEU A 422 -13.76 -21.50 -26.47
C LEU A 422 -13.98 -22.03 -25.04
N PHE A 423 -15.23 -22.28 -24.64
CA PHE A 423 -15.58 -22.85 -23.32
C PHE A 423 -16.13 -24.29 -23.38
N GLY A 424 -15.91 -25.01 -24.51
CA GLY A 424 -16.49 -26.33 -24.74
C GLY A 424 -17.97 -26.29 -25.11
N SER A 425 -18.60 -27.47 -25.17
CA SER A 425 -20.06 -27.62 -25.28
C SER A 425 -20.70 -27.81 -23.91
N ASN A 426 -21.70 -26.99 -23.60
CA ASN A 426 -22.73 -27.39 -22.65
C ASN A 426 -23.78 -28.23 -23.40
N ILE A 427 -24.44 -29.21 -22.77
CA ILE A 427 -25.47 -30.04 -23.43
C ILE A 427 -26.50 -29.13 -24.11
N ILE A 428 -26.44 -29.06 -25.43
CA ILE A 428 -27.47 -28.47 -26.27
C ILE A 428 -28.12 -29.63 -27.01
N ILE A 429 -29.43 -29.80 -26.82
CA ILE A 429 -30.23 -30.66 -27.70
C ILE A 429 -30.32 -29.96 -29.05
N VAL A 430 -29.36 -30.23 -29.92
CA VAL A 430 -29.36 -29.80 -31.33
C VAL A 430 -30.17 -30.85 -32.12
N PRO A 431 -31.17 -30.46 -32.94
CA PRO A 431 -31.83 -31.39 -33.85
C PRO A 431 -30.79 -32.12 -34.72
N PRO A 432 -30.94 -33.43 -35.00
CA PRO A 432 -29.96 -34.20 -35.76
C PRO A 432 -29.63 -33.59 -37.13
N GLU A 433 -30.62 -33.01 -37.82
CA GLU A 433 -30.43 -32.28 -39.08
C GLU A 433 -29.51 -31.05 -38.96
N CYS A 434 -29.43 -30.44 -37.78
CA CYS A 434 -28.56 -29.31 -37.54
C CYS A 434 -27.12 -29.77 -37.20
N ASN A 435 -26.89 -30.94 -36.59
CA ASN A 435 -25.55 -31.34 -36.07
C ASN A 435 -24.51 -31.81 -37.13
N THR A 436 -24.55 -31.24 -38.34
CA THR A 436 -23.75 -31.67 -39.50
C THR A 436 -22.44 -30.89 -39.68
N PHE A 437 -22.17 -29.87 -38.87
CA PHE A 437 -20.99 -29.01 -39.00
C PHE A 437 -20.10 -29.04 -37.75
N PRO A 438 -18.76 -28.91 -37.91
CA PRO A 438 -17.88 -28.78 -36.77
C PRO A 438 -18.15 -27.46 -36.04
N GLN A 439 -18.10 -27.53 -34.72
CA GLN A 439 -18.43 -26.42 -33.81
C GLN A 439 -17.36 -25.32 -33.89
N LEU A 440 -16.07 -25.67 -33.76
CA LEU A 440 -14.96 -24.78 -34.10
C LEU A 440 -14.54 -25.02 -35.55
N ARG A 441 -14.44 -23.95 -36.34
CA ARG A 441 -14.05 -24.01 -37.75
C ARG A 441 -12.59 -23.68 -37.94
N CYS A 442 -12.13 -22.63 -37.28
CA CYS A 442 -10.74 -22.19 -37.37
C CYS A 442 -10.27 -21.43 -36.14
N TYR A 443 -8.97 -21.47 -35.94
CA TYR A 443 -8.22 -20.51 -35.14
C TYR A 443 -7.19 -19.80 -36.02
N ILE A 444 -7.04 -18.49 -35.83
CA ILE A 444 -6.06 -17.68 -36.56
C ILE A 444 -5.44 -16.69 -35.59
N ASP A 445 -4.11 -16.58 -35.61
CA ASP A 445 -3.36 -15.51 -34.96
C ASP A 445 -2.21 -15.03 -35.88
N SER A 446 -1.30 -14.20 -35.36
CA SER A 446 -0.15 -13.67 -36.11
C SER A 446 0.95 -14.70 -36.36
N ASN A 447 0.93 -15.83 -35.66
CA ASN A 447 1.96 -16.86 -35.65
C ASN A 447 1.57 -18.07 -36.51
N PHE A 448 0.30 -18.49 -36.47
CA PHE A 448 -0.22 -19.63 -37.22
C PHE A 448 -1.75 -19.57 -37.38
N SER A 449 -2.26 -20.46 -38.25
CA SER A 449 -3.68 -20.78 -38.31
C SER A 449 -3.90 -22.29 -38.24
N TYR A 450 -5.01 -22.68 -37.64
CA TYR A 450 -5.47 -24.06 -37.57
C TYR A 450 -6.90 -24.14 -38.10
N LYS A 451 -7.18 -25.10 -38.98
CA LYS A 451 -8.49 -25.27 -39.62
C LYS A 451 -9.07 -26.65 -39.33
N PHE A 452 -10.36 -26.69 -39.02
CA PHE A 452 -11.17 -27.89 -38.81
C PHE A 452 -12.09 -28.18 -40.01
N VAL A 453 -12.21 -27.22 -40.93
CA VAL A 453 -13.00 -27.31 -42.17
C VAL A 453 -12.13 -27.00 -43.37
N GLU A 454 -12.51 -27.57 -44.51
CA GLU A 454 -12.07 -27.06 -45.81
C GLU A 454 -12.76 -25.72 -46.11
N GLY A 455 -12.10 -24.83 -46.85
CA GLY A 455 -12.64 -23.51 -47.21
C GLY A 455 -12.23 -22.34 -46.30
N ALA A 456 -12.97 -21.24 -46.40
CA ALA A 456 -12.69 -20.01 -45.66
C ALA A 456 -13.29 -20.03 -44.24
N CYS A 457 -12.55 -19.51 -43.26
CA CYS A 457 -12.95 -19.54 -41.85
C CYS A 457 -14.18 -18.68 -41.54
N ASN A 458 -14.31 -17.58 -42.26
CA ASN A 458 -15.37 -16.59 -42.13
C ASN A 458 -16.50 -16.76 -43.16
N ASN A 459 -16.53 -17.87 -43.90
CA ASN A 459 -17.62 -18.17 -44.82
C ASN A 459 -18.13 -19.59 -44.61
N ILE A 460 -19.43 -19.81 -44.57
CA ILE A 460 -19.99 -21.16 -44.54
C ILE A 460 -20.02 -21.65 -45.98
N ASP A 461 -18.90 -22.20 -46.41
CA ASP A 461 -18.86 -23.00 -47.62
C ASP A 461 -19.65 -24.27 -47.28
N ALA A 462 -20.96 -24.26 -47.56
CA ALA A 462 -21.74 -25.49 -47.55
C ALA A 462 -20.98 -26.49 -48.43
N LEU A 463 -20.59 -27.61 -47.82
CA LEU A 463 -20.32 -28.94 -48.37
C LEU A 463 -20.15 -28.98 -49.90
N GLN A 464 -19.01 -29.52 -50.37
CA GLN A 464 -18.73 -29.96 -51.76
C GLN A 464 -19.79 -29.51 -52.75
N GLU A 465 -19.51 -28.54 -53.63
CA GLU A 465 -20.44 -28.11 -54.69
C GLU A 465 -21.30 -29.28 -55.19
N GLU A 466 -22.49 -29.43 -54.58
CA GLU A 466 -23.39 -30.50 -54.98
C GLU A 466 -23.76 -30.12 -56.38
N LYS A 467 -23.31 -30.95 -57.32
CA LYS A 467 -23.40 -30.83 -58.77
C LYS A 467 -24.59 -29.95 -59.16
N LYS A 468 -24.38 -28.62 -59.22
CA LYS A 468 -25.47 -27.65 -59.38
C LYS A 468 -26.05 -27.90 -60.75
N MET A 469 -27.25 -28.46 -60.78
CA MET A 469 -27.93 -28.72 -62.04
C MET A 469 -28.53 -27.41 -62.53
N LEU A 470 -28.11 -26.98 -63.72
CA LEU A 470 -28.51 -25.69 -64.30
C LEU A 470 -29.94 -25.77 -64.85
N LEU A 471 -30.77 -24.79 -64.49
CA LEU A 471 -32.09 -24.61 -65.09
C LEU A 471 -31.98 -23.94 -66.47
N SER A 472 -32.73 -24.46 -67.43
CA SER A 472 -32.98 -23.75 -68.68
C SER A 472 -34.16 -22.79 -68.47
N ILE A 473 -33.87 -21.49 -68.51
CA ILE A 473 -34.85 -20.41 -68.34
C ILE A 473 -34.94 -19.62 -69.66
N SER A 474 -36.15 -19.39 -70.15
CA SER A 474 -36.40 -18.66 -71.40
C SER A 474 -37.66 -17.77 -71.31
N PRO A 475 -37.67 -16.58 -71.94
CA PRO A 475 -36.52 -15.88 -72.52
C PRO A 475 -35.57 -15.39 -71.42
N ASN A 476 -34.27 -15.33 -71.70
CA ASN A 476 -33.26 -14.80 -70.79
C ASN A 476 -32.17 -14.03 -71.56
N PRO A 477 -32.17 -12.68 -71.52
CA PRO A 477 -33.03 -11.81 -70.72
C PRO A 477 -34.52 -11.89 -71.09
N GLY A 478 -35.40 -11.67 -70.12
CA GLY A 478 -36.86 -11.66 -70.29
C GLY A 478 -37.49 -10.35 -69.83
N VAL A 479 -38.80 -10.20 -70.05
CA VAL A 479 -39.54 -8.95 -69.78
C VAL A 479 -40.57 -9.14 -68.68
N ASN A 480 -41.58 -9.97 -68.93
CA ASN A 480 -42.74 -10.14 -68.05
C ASN A 480 -42.91 -11.55 -67.50
N GLN A 481 -42.18 -12.55 -68.01
CA GLN A 481 -42.35 -13.94 -67.59
C GLN A 481 -41.02 -14.68 -67.48
N ILE A 482 -40.96 -15.57 -66.48
CA ILE A 482 -39.89 -16.54 -66.29
C ILE A 482 -40.46 -17.91 -66.65
N ASN A 483 -40.06 -18.48 -67.79
CA ASN A 483 -40.45 -19.85 -68.14
C ASN A 483 -39.29 -20.81 -67.89
N ILE A 484 -39.57 -21.88 -67.14
CA ILE A 484 -38.61 -22.89 -66.74
C ILE A 484 -39.07 -24.23 -67.29
N ASN A 485 -38.27 -24.81 -68.18
CA ASN A 485 -38.54 -26.16 -68.68
C ASN A 485 -38.08 -27.16 -67.63
N ILE A 486 -39.05 -27.88 -67.05
CA ILE A 486 -38.80 -28.85 -65.99
C ILE A 486 -38.13 -30.11 -66.59
N PRO A 487 -36.90 -30.45 -66.18
CA PRO A 487 -36.24 -31.69 -66.58
C PRO A 487 -37.03 -32.93 -66.13
N ASN A 488 -37.09 -33.95 -67.00
CA ASN A 488 -37.81 -35.21 -66.74
C ASN A 488 -37.30 -36.01 -65.53
N ASN A 489 -36.16 -35.65 -64.95
CA ASN A 489 -35.54 -36.34 -63.83
C ASN A 489 -35.82 -35.70 -62.47
N MET A 490 -36.68 -34.67 -62.38
CA MET A 490 -37.08 -34.07 -61.11
C MET A 490 -38.29 -34.80 -60.49
N ASP A 491 -38.28 -34.96 -59.17
CA ASP A 491 -39.39 -35.57 -58.43
C ASP A 491 -40.44 -34.53 -58.02
N LEU A 492 -41.64 -34.64 -58.56
CA LEU A 492 -42.76 -33.73 -58.27
C LEU A 492 -43.41 -34.05 -56.90
N PRO A 493 -44.01 -33.05 -56.22
CA PRO A 493 -44.06 -31.63 -56.57
C PRO A 493 -42.75 -30.89 -56.28
N LEU A 494 -42.45 -29.88 -57.09
CA LEU A 494 -41.32 -28.98 -56.91
C LEU A 494 -41.72 -27.81 -56.03
N ARG A 495 -40.80 -27.35 -55.19
CA ARG A 495 -40.85 -26.03 -54.57
C ARG A 495 -40.01 -25.08 -55.42
N TYR A 496 -40.57 -23.93 -55.80
CA TYR A 496 -39.82 -22.90 -56.50
C TYR A 496 -39.68 -21.63 -55.68
N GLU A 497 -38.59 -20.92 -55.89
CA GLU A 497 -38.34 -19.60 -55.31
C GLU A 497 -37.52 -18.72 -56.26
N VAL A 498 -37.85 -17.43 -56.30
CA VAL A 498 -37.15 -16.41 -57.05
C VAL A 498 -36.59 -15.40 -56.06
N LEU A 499 -35.28 -15.15 -56.15
CA LEU A 499 -34.51 -14.33 -55.23
C LEU A 499 -33.85 -13.18 -55.98
N SER A 500 -33.78 -12.00 -55.36
CA SER A 500 -32.90 -10.92 -55.84
C SER A 500 -31.43 -11.25 -55.55
N VAL A 501 -30.50 -10.53 -56.18
CA VAL A 501 -29.05 -10.64 -55.88
C VAL A 501 -28.68 -10.32 -54.42
N ARG A 502 -29.58 -9.69 -53.66
CA ARG A 502 -29.44 -9.44 -52.21
C ARG A 502 -30.10 -10.52 -51.35
N ASN A 503 -30.43 -11.67 -51.95
CA ASN A 503 -31.08 -12.82 -51.31
C ASN A 503 -32.49 -12.51 -50.76
N HIS A 504 -33.18 -11.50 -51.31
CA HIS A 504 -34.57 -11.21 -50.94
C HIS A 504 -35.53 -12.03 -51.79
N ARG A 505 -36.46 -12.75 -51.16
CA ARG A 505 -37.43 -13.61 -51.86
C ARG A 505 -38.56 -12.79 -52.45
N VAL A 506 -38.70 -12.85 -53.78
CA VAL A 506 -39.69 -12.06 -54.54
C VAL A 506 -40.83 -12.90 -55.08
N ALA A 507 -40.65 -14.22 -55.25
CA ALA A 507 -41.73 -15.15 -55.58
C ALA A 507 -41.43 -16.54 -55.01
N THR A 508 -42.48 -17.31 -54.68
CA THR A 508 -42.36 -18.73 -54.28
C THR A 508 -43.67 -19.47 -54.51
N GLY A 509 -43.61 -20.79 -54.65
CA GLY A 509 -44.78 -21.64 -54.78
C GLY A 509 -44.44 -23.12 -54.92
N THR A 510 -45.46 -23.92 -55.22
CA THR A 510 -45.30 -25.35 -55.53
C THR A 510 -45.79 -25.65 -56.94
N TYR A 511 -45.14 -26.61 -57.61
CA TYR A 511 -45.46 -26.99 -58.98
C TYR A 511 -45.50 -28.51 -59.12
N SER A 512 -46.62 -29.05 -59.60
CA SER A 512 -46.90 -30.50 -59.59
C SER A 512 -47.01 -31.11 -60.99
N SER A 513 -46.57 -30.41 -62.03
CA SER A 513 -46.59 -30.89 -63.42
C SER A 513 -45.17 -31.08 -63.95
N ALA A 514 -45.00 -31.96 -64.94
CA ALA A 514 -43.73 -32.16 -65.64
C ALA A 514 -43.55 -31.21 -66.85
N GLN A 515 -44.48 -30.26 -67.04
CA GLN A 515 -44.45 -29.27 -68.12
C GLN A 515 -43.65 -28.02 -67.72
N THR A 516 -43.65 -27.00 -68.58
CA THR A 516 -43.02 -25.71 -68.30
C THR A 516 -43.70 -25.00 -67.12
N LEU A 517 -42.90 -24.56 -66.14
CA LEU A 517 -43.34 -23.66 -65.08
C LEU A 517 -43.21 -22.21 -65.55
N THR A 518 -44.31 -21.48 -65.55
CA THR A 518 -44.35 -20.04 -65.88
C THR A 518 -44.61 -19.22 -64.63
N ILE A 519 -43.75 -18.24 -64.37
CA ILE A 519 -43.88 -17.30 -63.26
C ILE A 519 -44.03 -15.90 -63.85
N GLU A 520 -45.11 -15.20 -63.51
CA GLU A 520 -45.31 -13.80 -63.86
C GLU A 520 -44.30 -12.91 -63.13
N ALA A 521 -43.73 -11.96 -63.85
CA ALA A 521 -42.63 -11.12 -63.40
C ALA A 521 -42.91 -9.63 -63.61
N ASP A 522 -44.15 -9.22 -63.94
CA ASP A 522 -44.52 -7.83 -64.20
C ASP A 522 -44.09 -6.87 -63.09
N ASP A 523 -44.29 -7.27 -61.83
CA ASP A 523 -44.00 -6.45 -60.64
C ASP A 523 -42.52 -6.42 -60.24
N LEU A 524 -41.66 -7.20 -60.92
CA LEU A 524 -40.23 -7.22 -60.61
C LEU A 524 -39.53 -6.00 -61.21
N LEU A 525 -38.54 -5.44 -60.51
CA LEU A 525 -37.68 -4.39 -61.07
C LEU A 525 -36.70 -4.99 -62.10
N SER A 526 -36.25 -4.20 -63.08
CA SER A 526 -35.18 -4.61 -64.00
C SER A 526 -33.92 -4.96 -63.20
N GLY A 527 -33.30 -6.08 -63.52
CA GLY A 527 -32.20 -6.63 -62.73
C GLY A 527 -32.04 -8.14 -62.82
N MET A 528 -31.08 -8.67 -62.07
CA MET A 528 -30.77 -10.10 -62.05
C MET A 528 -31.49 -10.79 -60.89
N TYR A 529 -32.06 -11.95 -61.20
CA TYR A 529 -32.76 -12.82 -60.25
C TYR A 529 -32.16 -14.23 -60.30
N ILE A 530 -32.15 -14.88 -59.14
CA ILE A 530 -31.78 -16.29 -58.99
C ILE A 530 -33.06 -17.07 -58.81
N VAL A 531 -33.27 -18.07 -59.66
CA VAL A 531 -34.41 -18.99 -59.58
C VAL A 531 -33.91 -20.32 -59.04
N ARG A 532 -34.57 -20.84 -58.03
CA ARG A 532 -34.29 -22.16 -57.45
C ARG A 532 -35.50 -23.06 -57.58
N LEU A 533 -35.24 -24.33 -57.92
CA LEU A 533 -36.20 -25.41 -57.82
C LEU A 533 -35.65 -26.47 -56.87
N MET A 534 -36.49 -26.96 -55.97
CA MET A 534 -36.18 -28.06 -55.07
C MET A 534 -37.22 -29.17 -55.26
N ASP A 535 -36.76 -30.40 -55.47
CA ASP A 535 -37.64 -31.55 -55.60
C ASP A 535 -37.93 -32.23 -54.26
N MET A 536 -38.77 -33.26 -54.27
CA MET A 536 -39.14 -34.04 -53.07
C MET A 536 -37.97 -34.79 -52.41
N GLN A 537 -36.85 -34.97 -53.12
CA GLN A 537 -35.65 -35.62 -52.60
C GLN A 537 -34.63 -34.60 -52.05
N GLY A 538 -34.96 -33.31 -52.07
CA GLY A 538 -34.10 -32.23 -51.59
C GLY A 538 -33.01 -31.80 -52.58
N ARG A 539 -33.05 -32.29 -53.83
CA ARG A 539 -32.09 -31.88 -54.87
C ARG A 539 -32.37 -30.45 -55.30
N LEU A 540 -31.32 -29.66 -55.50
CA LEU A 540 -31.41 -28.23 -55.83
C LEU A 540 -30.98 -27.94 -57.27
N TRP A 541 -31.85 -27.27 -58.02
CA TRP A 541 -31.54 -26.71 -59.33
C TRP A 541 -31.56 -25.20 -59.28
N ILE A 542 -30.62 -24.58 -59.99
CA ILE A 542 -30.45 -23.12 -59.98
C ILE A 542 -30.36 -22.58 -61.40
N GLY A 543 -31.06 -21.48 -61.66
CA GLY A 543 -30.90 -20.69 -62.88
C GLY A 543 -30.79 -19.21 -62.57
N LYS A 544 -30.16 -18.46 -63.47
CA LYS A 544 -30.12 -16.99 -63.43
C LYS A 544 -31.05 -16.45 -64.49
N TRP A 545 -31.85 -15.46 -64.16
CA TRP A 545 -32.73 -14.78 -65.10
C TRP A 545 -32.53 -13.27 -64.98
N VAL A 546 -32.45 -12.59 -66.13
CA VAL A 546 -32.28 -11.13 -66.18
C VAL A 546 -33.59 -10.52 -66.69
N LYS A 547 -34.20 -9.65 -65.87
CA LYS A 547 -35.30 -8.78 -66.31
C LYS A 547 -34.73 -7.53 -66.97
N LEU A 548 -35.16 -7.26 -68.21
CA LEU A 548 -34.81 -6.04 -68.95
C LEU A 548 -35.43 -4.78 -68.36
#